data_AF-A0A357MPV8-F1
#
_entry.id   AF-A0A357MPV8-F1
#
_cell.length_a   1.000
_cell.length_b   1.000
_cell.length_c   1.000
_cell.angle_alpha   90.00
_cell.angle_beta   90.00
_cell.angle_gamma   90.00
#
_symmetry.space_group_name_H-M   'P 1'
#
loop_
_entity.id
_entity.type
_entity.pdbx_description
1 polymer ?
#
loop_
_entity_poly.entity_id
_entity_poly.type
_entity_poly.pdbx_seq_one_letter_code
_entity_poly.pdbx_strand_id
1 'polypeptide(L)'
;AASGASVPEFHDHELALPILTIGQTALSKMAMLLANPKTKPIATAYQNIMIHLGTITQDADVHSLDQYVTDHFAELIAFGKLFELDNGNLSFNKVKDSIRDFISANPDFYTQYNGQTVPKEELSALLEDHSFNDITTDSMRESVRETWSRGWTLALRLYNEEGKRKAIIHMLDAIVENKKTGGGCLPGRINRAFVAYALILGELVLER
;
A
#
# COMPACT_ATOMS: atom_id res chain seq x y z
N ALA A 1 -63.37 11.44 16.38
CA ALA A 1 -61.93 11.58 16.63
C ALA A 1 -61.34 10.18 16.66
N ALA A 2 -60.41 9.90 15.75
CA ALA A 2 -59.89 8.56 15.48
C ALA A 2 -58.79 8.14 16.48
N SER A 3 -58.80 6.84 16.76
CA SER A 3 -57.76 5.96 17.34
C SER A 3 -56.42 6.58 17.78
N GLY A 4 -56.19 6.56 19.09
CA GLY A 4 -54.85 6.61 19.67
C GLY A 4 -54.22 5.22 19.67
N ALA A 5 -53.35 4.95 18.71
CA ALA A 5 -52.42 3.82 18.73
C ALA A 5 -51.19 4.20 17.89
N SER A 6 -50.05 4.42 18.56
CA SER A 6 -48.69 4.50 17.99
C SER A 6 -47.73 4.90 19.13
N VAL A 7 -46.61 4.25 19.48
CA VAL A 7 -45.81 3.11 18.98
C VAL A 7 -45.00 2.61 20.22
N PRO A 8 -44.58 1.33 20.31
CA PRO A 8 -43.70 0.87 21.39
C PRO A 8 -42.36 1.62 21.37
N GLU A 9 -41.85 2.00 22.54
CA GLU A 9 -40.44 2.40 22.71
C GLU A 9 -39.56 1.19 22.37
N PHE A 10 -38.94 1.21 21.20
CA PHE A 10 -37.88 0.27 20.86
C PHE A 10 -36.61 0.71 21.58
N HIS A 11 -36.38 0.11 22.76
CA HIS A 11 -35.06 0.02 23.37
C HIS A 11 -34.25 -1.06 22.65
N ASP A 12 -33.75 -0.74 21.47
CA ASP A 12 -32.71 -1.54 20.83
C ASP A 12 -31.35 -0.90 21.15
N HIS A 13 -30.87 -1.13 22.36
CA HIS A 13 -29.43 -1.27 22.55
C HIS A 13 -28.99 -2.63 21.97
N GLU A 14 -29.19 -2.82 20.66
CA GLU A 14 -28.27 -3.68 19.94
C GLU A 14 -26.92 -2.99 20.06
N LEU A 15 -26.06 -3.53 20.93
CA LEU A 15 -24.63 -3.26 20.91
C LEU A 15 -24.16 -3.54 19.49
N ALA A 16 -24.15 -2.50 18.65
CA ALA A 16 -23.47 -2.54 17.37
C ALA A 16 -22.04 -2.96 17.69
N LEU A 17 -21.71 -4.21 17.38
CA LEU A 17 -20.34 -4.70 17.46
C LEU A 17 -19.50 -3.67 16.70
N PRO A 18 -18.42 -3.13 17.29
CA PRO A 18 -17.61 -2.16 16.59
C PRO A 18 -17.17 -2.81 15.27
N ILE A 19 -17.52 -2.16 14.16
CA ILE A 19 -17.02 -2.55 12.84
C ILE A 19 -15.50 -2.50 12.99
N LEU A 20 -14.86 -3.68 12.92
CA LEU A 20 -13.42 -3.76 13.03
C LEU A 20 -12.81 -2.94 11.90
N THR A 21 -11.77 -2.19 12.22
CA THR A 21 -10.98 -1.50 11.19
C THR A 21 -10.34 -2.54 10.26
N ILE A 22 -10.01 -2.15 9.04
CA ILE A 22 -9.18 -2.91 8.11
C ILE A 22 -7.90 -3.37 8.81
N GLY A 23 -7.25 -2.48 9.58
CA GLY A 23 -6.07 -2.81 10.38
C GLY A 23 -6.34 -3.92 11.42
N GLN A 24 -7.40 -3.80 12.22
CA GLN A 24 -7.76 -4.82 13.22
C GLN A 24 -8.12 -6.16 12.58
N THR A 25 -8.81 -6.12 11.43
CA THR A 25 -9.16 -7.29 10.64
C THR A 25 -7.88 -7.98 10.13
N ALA A 26 -6.93 -7.21 9.60
CA ALA A 26 -5.68 -7.74 9.09
C ALA A 26 -4.79 -8.35 10.18
N LEU A 27 -4.67 -7.70 11.34
CA LEU A 27 -3.93 -8.24 12.49
C LEU A 27 -4.52 -9.58 12.97
N SER A 28 -5.83 -9.64 13.10
CA SER A 28 -6.53 -10.87 13.49
C SER A 28 -6.32 -11.98 12.46
N LYS A 29 -6.37 -11.62 11.17
CA LYS A 29 -6.10 -12.55 10.05
C LYS A 29 -4.66 -13.05 10.10
N MET A 30 -3.67 -12.22 10.41
CA MET A 30 -2.26 -12.63 10.52
C MET A 30 -2.05 -13.75 11.56
N ALA A 31 -2.67 -13.64 12.74
CA ALA A 31 -2.61 -14.69 13.75
C ALA A 31 -3.20 -16.02 13.23
N MET A 32 -4.32 -15.95 12.51
CA MET A 32 -4.94 -17.13 11.88
C MET A 32 -4.05 -17.72 10.79
N LEU A 33 -3.42 -16.88 9.97
CA LEU A 33 -2.54 -17.34 8.89
C LEU A 33 -1.30 -18.07 9.42
N LEU A 34 -0.73 -17.61 10.54
CA LEU A 34 0.39 -18.27 11.21
C LEU A 34 0.02 -19.58 11.89
N ALA A 35 -1.23 -19.72 12.34
CA ALA A 35 -1.74 -20.94 12.95
C ALA A 35 -2.08 -22.03 11.92
N ASN A 36 -2.41 -21.65 10.68
CA ASN A 36 -2.79 -22.58 9.62
C ASN A 36 -1.57 -23.10 8.83
N PRO A 37 -1.30 -24.42 8.81
CA PRO A 37 -0.12 -24.99 8.13
C PRO A 37 0.01 -24.65 6.63
N LYS A 38 -1.12 -24.40 5.94
CA LYS A 38 -1.10 -24.07 4.51
C LYS A 38 -0.66 -22.63 4.24
N THR A 39 -1.02 -21.70 5.12
CA THR A 39 -0.73 -20.27 4.93
C THR A 39 0.49 -19.81 5.74
N LYS A 40 0.87 -20.56 6.76
CA LYS A 40 2.04 -20.28 7.61
C LYS A 40 3.31 -20.02 6.81
N PRO A 41 3.68 -20.79 5.77
CA PRO A 41 4.89 -20.51 4.99
C PRO A 41 4.87 -19.11 4.35
N ILE A 42 3.72 -18.68 3.81
CA ILE A 42 3.56 -17.36 3.18
C ILE A 42 3.64 -16.24 4.22
N ALA A 43 2.99 -16.41 5.37
CA ALA A 43 3.06 -15.45 6.47
C ALA A 43 4.48 -15.34 7.07
N THR A 44 5.19 -16.46 7.22
CA THR A 44 6.60 -16.46 7.65
C THR A 44 7.51 -15.80 6.62
N ALA A 45 7.32 -16.07 5.32
CA ALA A 45 8.07 -15.42 4.27
C ALA A 45 7.92 -13.89 4.32
N TYR A 46 6.70 -13.40 4.50
CA TYR A 46 6.45 -11.96 4.69
C TYR A 46 7.14 -11.39 5.94
N GLN A 47 7.10 -12.10 7.08
CA GLN A 47 7.85 -11.67 8.27
C GLN A 47 9.36 -11.55 7.99
N ASN A 48 9.92 -12.48 7.21
CA ASN A 48 11.33 -12.42 6.82
C ASN A 48 11.63 -11.22 5.91
N ILE A 49 10.73 -10.86 5.00
CA ILE A 49 10.81 -9.62 4.20
C ILE A 49 10.90 -8.42 5.12
N MET A 50 10.01 -8.30 6.10
CA MET A 50 10.00 -7.16 7.02
C MET A 50 11.24 -7.11 7.91
N ILE A 51 11.74 -8.27 8.36
CA ILE A 51 13.01 -8.35 9.10
C ILE A 51 14.16 -7.85 8.22
N HIS A 52 14.27 -8.32 6.98
CA HIS A 52 15.32 -7.90 6.06
C HIS A 52 15.27 -6.39 5.80
N LEU A 53 14.10 -5.84 5.46
CA LEU A 53 13.93 -4.40 5.26
C LEU A 53 14.31 -3.58 6.50
N GLY A 54 14.02 -4.09 7.70
CA GLY A 54 14.42 -3.45 8.97
C GLY A 54 15.93 -3.43 9.23
N THR A 55 16.72 -4.23 8.52
CA THR A 55 18.20 -4.21 8.62
C THR A 55 18.87 -3.22 7.66
N ILE A 56 18.11 -2.65 6.71
CA ILE A 56 18.64 -1.73 5.71
C ILE A 56 18.69 -0.32 6.30
N THR A 57 19.87 0.31 6.24
CA THR A 57 20.04 1.69 6.71
C THR A 57 19.30 2.68 5.81
N GLN A 58 18.80 3.77 6.37
CA GLN A 58 18.05 4.80 5.62
C GLN A 58 18.82 5.40 4.42
N ASP A 59 20.15 5.40 4.48
CA ASP A 59 21.03 5.92 3.41
C ASP A 59 21.48 4.84 2.41
N ALA A 60 20.99 3.59 2.53
CA ALA A 60 21.39 2.52 1.64
C ALA A 60 20.87 2.78 0.22
N ASP A 61 21.72 2.48 -0.77
CA ASP A 61 21.29 2.46 -2.16
C ASP A 61 20.18 1.41 -2.34
N VAL A 62 19.09 1.79 -2.98
CA VAL A 62 17.97 0.91 -3.31
C VAL A 62 18.42 -0.32 -4.12
N HIS A 63 19.51 -0.24 -4.86
CA HIS A 63 20.07 -1.36 -5.62
C HIS A 63 20.65 -2.48 -4.75
N SER A 64 20.89 -2.22 -3.47
CA SER A 64 21.19 -3.29 -2.50
C SER A 64 20.08 -4.33 -2.40
N LEU A 65 18.86 -3.99 -2.85
CA LEU A 65 17.68 -4.85 -2.85
C LEU A 65 17.48 -5.65 -4.14
N ASP A 66 18.25 -5.42 -5.21
CA ASP A 66 17.93 -5.93 -6.56
C ASP A 66 17.69 -7.45 -6.58
N GLN A 67 18.60 -8.23 -5.98
CA GLN A 67 18.48 -9.69 -5.91
C GLN A 67 17.36 -10.11 -4.95
N TYR A 68 17.27 -9.47 -3.79
CA TYR A 68 16.29 -9.80 -2.77
C TYR A 68 14.85 -9.61 -3.29
N VAL A 69 14.59 -8.46 -3.92
CA VAL A 69 13.29 -8.14 -4.52
C VAL A 69 12.95 -9.13 -5.63
N THR A 70 13.95 -9.50 -6.45
CA THR A 70 13.77 -10.49 -7.53
C THR A 70 13.31 -11.84 -6.98
N ASP A 71 13.87 -12.28 -5.85
CA ASP A 71 13.61 -13.60 -5.26
C ASP A 71 12.31 -13.64 -4.44
N HIS A 72 11.94 -12.53 -3.78
CA HIS A 72 10.85 -12.49 -2.82
C HIS A 72 9.56 -11.84 -3.34
N PHE A 73 9.53 -11.43 -4.61
CA PHE A 73 8.39 -10.75 -5.22
C PHE A 73 7.08 -11.57 -5.15
N ALA A 74 7.17 -12.86 -5.48
CA ALA A 74 6.02 -13.75 -5.50
C ALA A 74 5.43 -13.95 -4.10
N GLU A 75 6.28 -13.97 -3.07
CA GLU A 75 5.88 -14.14 -1.68
C GLU A 75 5.11 -12.91 -1.17
N LEU A 76 5.56 -11.70 -1.51
CA LEU A 76 4.86 -10.46 -1.16
C LEU A 76 3.46 -10.40 -1.80
N ILE A 77 3.33 -10.75 -3.08
CA ILE A 77 2.03 -10.81 -3.76
C ILE A 77 1.14 -11.88 -3.14
N ALA A 78 1.69 -13.08 -2.90
CA ALA A 78 0.95 -14.19 -2.31
C ALA A 78 0.43 -13.81 -0.92
N PHE A 79 1.23 -13.10 -0.12
CA PHE A 79 0.80 -12.59 1.17
C PHE A 79 -0.33 -11.57 1.04
N GLY A 80 -0.19 -10.58 0.15
CA GLY A 80 -1.26 -9.61 -0.16
C GLY A 80 -2.59 -10.28 -0.51
N LYS A 81 -2.56 -11.30 -1.38
CA LYS A 81 -3.73 -12.09 -1.78
C LYS A 81 -4.47 -12.73 -0.61
N LEU A 82 -3.79 -13.08 0.48
CA LEU A 82 -4.42 -13.68 1.66
C LEU A 82 -5.37 -12.69 2.36
N PHE A 83 -5.21 -11.39 2.16
CA PHE A 83 -6.06 -10.40 2.79
C PHE A 83 -7.37 -10.18 2.04
N GLU A 84 -7.40 -10.35 0.71
CA GLU A 84 -8.56 -10.08 -0.16
C GLU A 84 -9.10 -8.64 0.00
N LEU A 85 -8.31 -7.73 0.58
CA LEU A 85 -8.68 -6.35 0.89
C LEU A 85 -8.43 -5.40 -0.29
N ASP A 86 -7.54 -5.85 -1.17
CA ASP A 86 -6.93 -5.22 -2.32
C ASP A 86 -7.38 -5.99 -3.56
N ASN A 87 -8.62 -5.75 -4.01
CA ASN A 87 -9.10 -6.18 -5.33
C ASN A 87 -8.37 -5.37 -6.43
N GLY A 88 -7.06 -5.54 -6.51
CA GLY A 88 -6.16 -4.89 -7.44
C GLY A 88 -6.39 -5.40 -8.86
N ASN A 89 -7.40 -4.85 -9.52
CA ASN A 89 -7.66 -5.02 -10.95
C ASN A 89 -7.40 -3.73 -11.74
N LEU A 90 -6.73 -2.74 -11.13
CA LEU A 90 -6.32 -1.54 -11.86
C LEU A 90 -5.15 -1.90 -12.77
N SER A 91 -5.29 -1.61 -14.05
CA SER A 91 -4.14 -1.52 -14.94
C SER A 91 -3.20 -0.43 -14.43
N PHE A 92 -1.91 -0.54 -14.75
CA PHE A 92 -0.92 0.44 -14.31
C PHE A 92 -1.30 1.89 -14.68
N ASN A 93 -1.88 2.09 -15.88
CA ASN A 93 -2.36 3.40 -16.30
C ASN A 93 -3.48 3.93 -15.38
N LYS A 94 -4.40 3.07 -14.94
CA LYS A 94 -5.44 3.48 -13.98
C LYS A 94 -4.87 3.81 -12.60
N VAL A 95 -3.79 3.13 -12.18
CA VAL A 95 -3.06 3.50 -10.96
C VAL A 95 -2.49 4.90 -11.12
N LYS A 96 -1.80 5.19 -12.23
CA LYS A 96 -1.24 6.51 -12.53
C LYS A 96 -2.33 7.61 -12.53
N ASP A 97 -3.44 7.38 -13.24
CA ASP A 97 -4.56 8.32 -13.28
C ASP A 97 -5.12 8.57 -11.87
N SER A 98 -5.28 7.51 -11.08
CA SER A 98 -5.80 7.62 -9.71
C SER A 98 -4.84 8.37 -8.77
N ILE A 99 -3.52 8.21 -8.92
CA ILE A 99 -2.54 9.00 -8.16
C ILE A 99 -2.63 10.49 -8.58
N ARG A 100 -2.76 10.77 -9.88
CA ARG A 100 -2.92 12.14 -10.39
C ARG A 100 -4.16 12.82 -9.81
N ASP A 101 -5.28 12.11 -9.79
CA ASP A 101 -6.54 12.60 -9.23
C ASP A 101 -6.41 12.88 -7.73
N PHE A 102 -5.76 11.96 -7.00
CA PHE A 102 -5.48 12.14 -5.57
C PHE A 102 -4.65 13.40 -5.28
N ILE A 103 -3.53 13.58 -5.99
CA ILE A 103 -2.67 14.76 -5.84
C ILE A 103 -3.42 16.04 -6.20
N SER A 104 -4.28 15.97 -7.21
CA SER A 104 -5.08 17.10 -7.66
C SER A 104 -6.08 17.55 -6.61
N ALA A 105 -6.76 16.58 -5.99
CA ALA A 105 -7.73 16.81 -4.92
C ALA A 105 -7.10 17.18 -3.58
N ASN A 106 -5.84 16.79 -3.33
CA ASN A 106 -5.14 17.02 -2.06
C ASN A 106 -3.79 17.74 -2.27
N PRO A 107 -3.80 19.01 -2.72
CA PRO A 107 -2.59 19.74 -3.12
C PRO A 107 -1.55 19.85 -2.00
N ASP A 108 -1.99 19.92 -0.74
CA ASP A 108 -1.10 20.07 0.42
C ASP A 108 -0.71 18.74 1.08
N PHE A 109 -1.17 17.60 0.56
CA PHE A 109 -1.04 16.30 1.23
C PHE A 109 0.40 15.87 1.48
N TYR A 110 1.24 16.09 0.47
CA TYR A 110 2.61 15.60 0.37
C TYR A 110 3.62 16.76 0.34
N THR A 111 3.35 17.78 1.15
CA THR A 111 4.19 18.99 1.25
C THR A 111 5.43 18.79 2.13
N GLN A 112 5.69 17.58 2.63
CA GLN A 112 6.87 17.26 3.46
C GLN A 112 7.36 15.82 3.22
N TYR A 113 8.39 15.66 2.40
CA TYR A 113 9.22 14.46 2.31
C TYR A 113 10.49 14.68 3.12
N ASN A 114 10.73 13.92 4.20
CA ASN A 114 11.91 14.08 5.08
C ASN A 114 12.20 15.56 5.45
N GLY A 115 11.15 16.34 5.74
CA GLY A 115 11.29 17.77 6.08
C GLY A 115 11.50 18.72 4.89
N GLN A 116 11.48 18.23 3.66
CA GLN A 116 11.52 19.04 2.43
C GLN A 116 10.16 19.12 1.76
N THR A 117 9.76 20.32 1.35
CA THR A 117 8.55 20.51 0.57
C THR A 117 8.73 20.08 -0.87
N VAL A 118 7.93 19.10 -1.31
CA VAL A 118 7.81 18.71 -2.72
C VAL A 118 6.56 19.41 -3.26
N PRO A 119 6.71 20.37 -4.19
CA PRO A 119 5.55 21.04 -4.79
C PRO A 119 4.67 20.05 -5.56
N LYS A 120 3.36 20.31 -5.59
CA LYS A 120 2.38 19.53 -6.35
C LYS A 120 2.79 19.39 -7.82
N GLU A 121 3.32 20.46 -8.39
CA GLU A 121 3.75 20.53 -9.79
C GLU A 121 4.92 19.57 -10.04
N GLU A 122 5.84 19.44 -9.08
CA GLU A 122 6.95 18.50 -9.16
C GLU A 122 6.46 17.05 -9.05
N LEU A 123 5.55 16.76 -8.11
CA LEU A 123 4.97 15.42 -7.97
C LEU A 123 4.15 15.02 -9.20
N SER A 124 3.41 15.95 -9.78
CA SER A 124 2.65 15.74 -11.02
C SER A 124 3.59 15.52 -12.21
N ALA A 125 4.67 16.30 -12.33
CA ALA A 125 5.67 16.12 -13.36
C ALA A 125 6.39 14.76 -13.25
N LEU A 126 6.61 14.26 -12.02
CA LEU A 126 7.22 12.95 -11.79
C LEU A 126 6.37 11.78 -12.30
N LEU A 127 5.04 11.90 -12.25
CA LEU A 127 4.12 10.90 -12.81
C LEU A 127 4.10 10.92 -14.34
N GLU A 128 4.39 12.07 -14.94
CA GLU A 128 4.41 12.26 -16.39
C GLU A 128 5.80 12.01 -17.01
N ASP A 129 6.85 11.83 -16.18
CA ASP A 129 8.17 11.44 -16.65
C ASP A 129 8.13 10.09 -17.38
N HIS A 130 8.82 10.03 -18.53
CA HIS A 130 8.90 8.85 -19.39
C HIS A 130 9.39 7.61 -18.64
N SER A 131 10.22 7.80 -17.61
CA SER A 131 10.76 6.75 -16.77
C SER A 131 9.67 5.97 -16.00
N PHE A 132 8.57 6.61 -15.60
CA PHE A 132 7.42 5.92 -14.98
C PHE A 132 6.58 5.17 -16.02
N ASN A 133 6.54 5.66 -17.26
CA ASN A 133 5.86 4.99 -18.37
C ASN A 133 6.62 3.75 -18.86
N ASP A 134 7.94 3.62 -18.62
CA ASP A 134 8.69 2.38 -18.94
C ASP A 134 8.14 1.14 -18.21
N ILE A 135 7.46 1.33 -17.06
CA ILE A 135 6.79 0.25 -16.32
C ILE A 135 5.67 -0.42 -17.15
N THR A 136 5.17 0.29 -18.17
CA THR A 136 4.14 -0.21 -19.11
C THR A 136 4.71 -1.04 -20.26
N THR A 137 6.03 -1.14 -20.42
CA THR A 137 6.64 -1.95 -21.49
C THR A 137 6.59 -3.45 -21.16
N ASP A 138 6.41 -4.29 -22.19
CA ASP A 138 6.22 -5.75 -22.06
C ASP A 138 7.39 -6.48 -21.37
N SER A 139 8.56 -5.86 -21.27
CA SER A 139 9.75 -6.42 -20.61
C SER A 139 9.63 -6.46 -19.08
N MET A 140 8.64 -5.77 -18.51
CA MET A 140 8.38 -5.78 -17.07
C MET A 140 7.44 -6.91 -16.63
N ARG A 141 7.90 -7.66 -15.62
CA ARG A 141 7.16 -8.77 -14.98
C ARG A 141 5.80 -8.30 -14.47
N GLU A 142 4.74 -9.06 -14.81
CA GLU A 142 3.35 -8.87 -14.36
C GLU A 142 3.23 -8.55 -12.87
N SER A 143 4.09 -9.18 -12.07
CA SER A 143 4.19 -9.01 -10.63
C SER A 143 4.39 -7.54 -10.22
N VAL A 144 5.20 -6.76 -10.93
CA VAL A 144 5.45 -5.36 -10.53
C VAL A 144 4.23 -4.49 -10.75
N ARG A 145 3.51 -4.71 -11.86
CA ARG A 145 2.22 -4.03 -12.10
C ARG A 145 1.21 -4.40 -11.02
N GLU A 146 1.17 -5.67 -10.62
CA GLU A 146 0.31 -6.14 -9.54
C GLU A 146 0.66 -5.48 -8.19
N THR A 147 1.94 -5.25 -7.89
CA THR A 147 2.37 -4.56 -6.65
C THR A 147 1.92 -3.12 -6.60
N TRP A 148 2.09 -2.36 -7.69
CA TRP A 148 1.58 -0.99 -7.77
C TRP A 148 0.05 -0.95 -7.63
N SER A 149 -0.64 -1.86 -8.32
CA SER A 149 -2.11 -1.94 -8.30
C SER A 149 -2.63 -2.24 -6.89
N ARG A 150 -2.09 -3.26 -6.23
CA ARG A 150 -2.47 -3.66 -4.88
C ARG A 150 -2.08 -2.61 -3.84
N GLY A 151 -0.83 -2.15 -3.87
CA GLY A 151 -0.32 -1.15 -2.93
C GLY A 151 -1.11 0.15 -2.97
N TRP A 152 -1.38 0.68 -4.18
CA TRP A 152 -2.16 1.91 -4.32
C TRP A 152 -3.62 1.74 -3.92
N THR A 153 -4.27 0.65 -4.33
CA THR A 153 -5.66 0.36 -3.96
C THR A 153 -5.81 0.28 -2.45
N LEU A 154 -4.90 -0.44 -1.79
CA LEU A 154 -4.90 -0.59 -0.34
C LEU A 154 -4.62 0.75 0.36
N ALA A 155 -3.63 1.52 -0.11
CA ALA A 155 -3.30 2.83 0.46
C ALA A 155 -4.48 3.80 0.40
N LEU A 156 -5.17 3.88 -0.74
CA LEU A 156 -6.37 4.70 -0.90
C LEU A 156 -7.48 4.27 0.03
N ARG A 157 -7.69 2.96 0.16
CA ARG A 157 -8.73 2.42 1.03
C ARG A 157 -8.46 2.76 2.50
N LEU A 158 -7.23 2.56 2.97
CA LEU A 158 -6.81 2.89 4.33
C LEU A 158 -6.89 4.40 4.60
N TYR A 159 -6.55 5.23 3.63
CA TYR A 159 -6.73 6.68 3.76
C TYR A 159 -8.20 7.07 3.86
N ASN A 160 -9.05 6.56 2.98
CA ASN A 160 -10.46 6.96 2.92
C ASN A 160 -11.30 6.39 4.08
N GLU A 161 -11.05 5.15 4.49
CA GLU A 161 -11.83 4.48 5.53
C GLU A 161 -11.29 4.73 6.95
N GLU A 162 -9.98 4.96 7.11
CA GLU A 162 -9.34 5.06 8.43
C GLU A 162 -8.47 6.30 8.63
N GLY A 163 -8.33 7.16 7.61
CA GLY A 163 -7.45 8.34 7.70
C GLY A 163 -5.96 8.00 7.80
N LYS A 164 -5.55 6.76 7.46
CA LYS A 164 -4.13 6.33 7.52
C LYS A 164 -3.31 6.96 6.39
N ARG A 165 -2.86 8.20 6.61
CA ARG A 165 -2.05 8.99 5.65
C ARG A 165 -0.74 8.31 5.25
N LYS A 166 -0.13 7.57 6.18
CA LYS A 166 1.21 6.99 5.99
C LYS A 166 1.28 5.97 4.85
N ALA A 167 0.20 5.23 4.60
CA ALA A 167 0.11 4.33 3.47
C ALA A 167 0.20 5.05 2.11
N ILE A 168 -0.41 6.24 1.97
CA ILE A 168 -0.27 7.06 0.76
C ILE A 168 1.16 7.61 0.66
N ILE A 169 1.73 8.06 1.77
CA ILE A 169 3.11 8.57 1.82
C ILE A 169 4.08 7.50 1.30
N HIS A 170 3.99 6.25 1.74
CA HIS A 170 4.84 5.16 1.24
C HIS A 170 4.76 4.99 -0.28
N MET A 171 3.58 5.10 -0.89
CA MET A 171 3.43 5.02 -2.35
C MET A 171 4.01 6.23 -3.08
N LEU A 172 3.89 7.43 -2.50
CA LEU A 172 4.45 8.67 -3.08
C LEU A 172 5.96 8.76 -2.88
N ASP A 173 6.50 8.29 -1.75
CA ASP A 173 7.94 8.16 -1.48
C ASP A 173 8.60 7.31 -2.56
N ALA A 174 7.96 6.19 -2.91
CA ALA A 174 8.43 5.31 -3.97
C ALA A 174 8.53 6.01 -5.34
N ILE A 175 7.76 7.07 -5.60
CA ILE A 175 7.83 7.89 -6.82
C ILE A 175 8.94 8.95 -6.69
N VAL A 176 8.99 9.66 -5.57
CA VAL A 176 9.89 10.80 -5.36
C VAL A 176 11.34 10.37 -5.20
N GLU A 177 11.62 9.32 -4.44
CA GLU A 177 12.97 8.83 -4.21
C GLU A 177 13.66 8.35 -5.49
N ASN A 178 12.89 7.83 -6.46
CA ASN A 178 13.45 7.45 -7.76
C ASN A 178 14.19 8.61 -8.42
N LYS A 179 13.72 9.84 -8.24
CA LYS A 179 14.38 11.03 -8.81
C LYS A 179 15.54 11.52 -7.96
N LYS A 180 15.37 11.54 -6.63
CA LYS A 180 16.32 12.19 -5.70
C LYS A 180 17.64 11.44 -5.53
N THR A 181 17.63 10.10 -5.54
CA THR A 181 18.85 9.31 -5.22
C THR A 181 19.62 8.82 -6.45
N GLY A 182 19.29 9.28 -7.66
CA GLY A 182 19.88 8.73 -8.88
C GLY A 182 19.37 7.31 -9.25
N GLY A 183 18.48 6.73 -8.43
CA GLY A 183 17.79 5.46 -8.68
C GLY A 183 16.63 5.55 -9.68
N GLY A 184 16.70 6.50 -10.61
CA GLY A 184 15.71 6.73 -11.66
C GLY A 184 15.75 5.71 -12.78
N CYS A 185 16.40 4.57 -12.55
CA CYS A 185 16.45 3.43 -13.44
C CYS A 185 15.33 2.44 -13.09
N LEU A 186 15.03 1.54 -14.02
CA LEU A 186 13.92 0.59 -13.86
C LEU A 186 14.04 -0.31 -12.59
N PRO A 187 15.21 -0.89 -12.24
CA PRO A 187 15.32 -1.73 -11.04
C PRO A 187 15.07 -0.96 -9.75
N GLY A 188 15.55 0.28 -9.65
CA GLY A 188 15.28 1.13 -8.49
C GLY A 188 13.77 1.37 -8.28
N ARG A 189 13.03 1.60 -9.37
CA ARG A 189 11.55 1.75 -9.31
C ARG A 189 10.86 0.47 -8.83
N ILE A 190 11.33 -0.69 -9.29
CA ILE A 190 10.79 -2.01 -8.90
C ILE A 190 10.96 -2.22 -7.40
N ASN A 191 12.17 -1.98 -6.90
CA ASN A 191 12.50 -2.19 -5.49
C ASN A 191 11.67 -1.26 -4.59
N ARG A 192 11.50 0.00 -4.96
CA ARG A 192 10.67 0.93 -4.17
C ARG A 192 9.20 0.57 -4.15
N ALA A 193 8.65 0.08 -5.26
CA ALA A 193 7.28 -0.42 -5.28
C ALA A 193 7.09 -1.62 -4.34
N PHE A 194 8.05 -2.55 -4.36
CA PHE A 194 8.09 -3.69 -3.46
C PHE A 194 8.15 -3.24 -1.99
N VAL A 195 9.08 -2.34 -1.65
CA VAL A 195 9.25 -1.82 -0.29
C VAL A 195 7.99 -1.09 0.18
N ALA A 196 7.45 -0.17 -0.61
CA ALA A 196 6.24 0.57 -0.25
C ALA A 196 5.08 -0.37 0.05
N TYR A 197 4.84 -1.37 -0.80
CA TYR A 197 3.76 -2.32 -0.57
C TYR A 197 4.00 -3.19 0.66
N ALA A 198 5.23 -3.67 0.88
CA ALA A 198 5.60 -4.42 2.08
C ALA A 198 5.37 -3.60 3.36
N LEU A 199 5.74 -2.31 3.35
CA LEU A 199 5.51 -1.40 4.48
C LEU A 199 4.03 -1.18 4.76
N ILE A 200 3.20 -0.95 3.74
CA ILE A 200 1.74 -0.79 3.90
C ILE A 200 1.12 -2.04 4.54
N LEU A 201 1.48 -3.23 4.06
CA LEU A 201 1.03 -4.47 4.69
C LEU A 201 1.53 -4.58 6.13
N GLY A 202 2.71 -4.04 6.43
CA GLY A 202 3.34 -4.07 7.74
C GLY A 202 2.56 -3.23 8.75
N GLU A 203 2.08 -2.06 8.32
CA GLU A 203 1.18 -1.21 9.11
C GLU A 203 -0.12 -1.93 9.48
N LEU A 204 -0.57 -2.89 8.68
CA LEU A 204 -1.80 -3.62 8.97
C LEU A 204 -1.62 -4.77 9.96
N VAL A 205 -0.48 -5.46 9.88
CA VAL A 205 -0.32 -6.77 10.53
C VAL A 205 0.76 -6.79 11.60
N LEU A 206 1.55 -5.72 11.72
CA LEU A 206 2.62 -5.58 12.71
C LEU A 206 2.43 -4.37 13.64
N GLU A 207 1.36 -3.58 13.47
CA GLU A 207 1.04 -2.47 14.38
C GLU A 207 0.91 -2.98 15.84
N ARG A 208 1.84 -2.53 16.69
CA ARG A 208 1.81 -2.55 18.14
C ARG A 208 1.84 -1.12 18.65
#